data_AF-A0A662GNS1-F1
#
_entry.id   AF-A0A662GNS1-F1
#
_cell.length_a   1.000
_cell.length_b   1.000
_cell.length_c   1.000
_cell.angle_alpha   90.00
_cell.angle_beta   90.00
_cell.angle_gamma   90.00
#
_symmetry.space_group_name_H-M   'P 1'
#
loop_
_entity.id
_entity.type
_entity.pdbx_description
1 polymer ?
#
loop_
_entity_poly.entity_id
_entity_poly.type
_entity_poly.pdbx_seq_one_letter_code
_entity_poly.pdbx_strand_id
1 'polypeptide(L)'
;MVNYLEAKIFMALGLARLDILLFDVEMKDGFLLLCETKNSVFVEIMGGKVKTPICSMIAGYLNGWYKVATGRRNLVTREIMCKAAGDDVCRFITGKIKKMSELVKREDLKNPAMNTL
;
A
#
# COMPACT_ATOMS: atom_id res chain seq x y z
N MET A 1 14.20 -3.33 11.44
CA MET A 1 14.47 -1.88 11.63
C MET A 1 13.93 -1.01 10.51
N VAL A 2 14.02 -1.42 9.24
CA VAL A 2 13.59 -0.62 8.06
C VAL A 2 12.07 -0.31 8.07
N ASN A 3 11.22 -1.30 8.36
CA ASN A 3 9.75 -1.14 8.43
C ASN A 3 9.28 -0.09 9.46
N TYR A 4 10.04 0.10 10.55
CA TYR A 4 9.70 1.05 11.61
C TYR A 4 10.01 2.50 11.23
N LEU A 5 10.94 2.74 10.29
CA LEU A 5 11.31 4.08 9.84
C LEU A 5 10.28 4.63 8.84
N GLU A 6 9.70 3.77 8.01
CA GLU A 6 8.69 4.12 7.00
C GLU A 6 7.41 4.66 7.60
N ALA A 7 6.82 3.89 8.53
CA ALA A 7 5.62 4.31 9.24
C ALA A 7 5.85 5.65 9.94
N LYS A 8 7.06 5.90 10.45
CA LYS A 8 7.44 7.15 11.10
C LYS A 8 7.55 8.34 10.16
N ILE A 9 7.97 8.18 8.90
CA ILE A 9 8.03 9.31 7.96
C ILE A 9 6.63 9.82 7.63
N PHE A 10 5.70 8.93 7.31
CA PHE A 10 4.32 9.35 7.02
C PHE A 10 3.64 9.96 8.25
N MET A 11 3.87 9.40 9.44
CA MET A 11 3.36 9.97 10.68
C MET A 11 4.02 11.31 11.02
N ALA A 12 5.33 11.45 10.85
CA ALA A 12 6.07 12.69 11.14
C ALA A 12 5.67 13.84 10.21
N LEU A 13 5.37 13.53 8.95
CA LEU A 13 4.88 14.49 7.97
C LEU A 13 3.35 14.70 8.05
N GLY A 14 2.65 14.00 8.94
CA GLY A 14 1.19 14.09 9.09
C GLY A 14 0.38 13.63 7.88
N LEU A 15 0.97 12.79 7.02
CA LEU A 15 0.37 12.39 5.74
C LEU A 15 -0.60 11.21 5.90
N ALA A 16 -0.21 10.25 6.74
CA ALA A 16 -0.99 9.08 7.13
C ALA A 16 -0.24 8.30 8.21
N ARG A 17 -0.94 7.39 8.88
CA ARG A 17 -0.32 6.24 9.54
C ARG A 17 -0.27 5.07 8.56
N LEU A 18 0.87 4.40 8.43
CA LEU A 18 1.05 3.23 7.56
C LEU A 18 1.24 1.96 8.41
N ASP A 19 0.40 0.96 8.18
CA ASP A 19 0.51 -0.36 8.80
C ASP A 19 0.84 -1.38 7.69
N ILE A 20 1.87 -2.22 7.89
CA ILE A 20 2.19 -3.34 6.98
C ILE A 20 1.36 -4.55 7.42
N LEU A 21 0.53 -5.07 6.52
CA LEU A 21 -0.36 -6.20 6.80
C LEU A 21 0.23 -7.54 6.37
N LEU A 22 0.90 -7.56 5.21
CA LEU A 22 1.54 -8.75 4.67
C LEU A 22 2.88 -8.35 4.07
N PHE A 23 3.91 -9.12 4.39
CA PHE A 23 5.20 -9.04 3.73
C PHE A 23 5.66 -10.44 3.36
N ASP A 24 5.51 -10.76 2.08
CA ASP A 24 5.89 -12.05 1.52
C ASP A 24 6.99 -11.85 0.48
N VAL A 25 8.16 -12.44 0.78
CA VAL A 25 9.36 -12.34 -0.06
C VAL A 25 9.95 -13.73 -0.24
N GLU A 26 9.82 -14.24 -1.46
CA GLU A 26 10.56 -15.42 -1.88
C GLU A 26 11.83 -14.98 -2.61
N MET A 27 12.99 -15.51 -2.18
CA MET A 27 14.31 -15.07 -2.64
C MET A 27 14.50 -15.11 -4.17
N LYS A 28 13.83 -16.04 -4.87
CA LYS A 28 13.94 -16.15 -6.34
C LYS A 28 12.91 -15.30 -7.08
N ASP A 29 11.62 -15.37 -6.75
CA ASP A 29 10.59 -14.82 -7.63
C ASP A 29 9.37 -14.13 -7.01
N GLY A 30 9.24 -14.16 -5.69
CA GLY A 30 8.10 -13.59 -4.96
C GLY A 30 8.43 -12.23 -4.36
N PHE A 31 7.60 -11.23 -4.63
CA PHE A 31 7.56 -10.01 -3.85
C PHE A 31 6.11 -9.55 -3.79
N LEU A 32 5.52 -9.62 -2.60
CA LEU A 32 4.20 -9.10 -2.30
C LEU A 32 4.26 -8.39 -0.96
N LEU A 33 3.94 -7.12 -0.98
CA LEU A 33 3.73 -6.34 0.22
C LEU A 33 2.33 -5.73 0.16
N LEU A 34 1.61 -5.86 1.27
CA LEU A 34 0.31 -5.25 1.48
C LEU A 34 0.42 -4.26 2.63
N CYS A 35 0.09 -3.01 2.36
CA CYS A 35 0.08 -1.95 3.36
C CYS A 35 -1.30 -1.29 3.42
N GLU A 36 -1.67 -0.84 4.60
CA GLU A 36 -2.87 -0.07 4.84
C GLU A 36 -2.49 1.31 5.39
N THR A 37 -3.24 2.33 5.00
CA THR A 37 -3.15 3.64 5.65
C THR A 37 -4.38 3.98 6.46
N LYS A 38 -4.13 4.58 7.62
CA LYS A 38 -5.14 5.21 8.49
C LYS A 38 -4.90 6.72 8.52
N ASN A 39 -5.98 7.48 8.67
CA ASN A 39 -5.97 8.94 8.79
C ASN A 39 -5.16 9.61 7.67
N SER A 40 -5.42 9.24 6.42
CA SER A 40 -4.79 9.90 5.28
C SER A 40 -5.37 11.29 5.09
N VAL A 41 -4.51 12.31 5.06
CA VAL A 41 -4.90 13.71 4.80
C VAL A 41 -5.67 13.85 3.48
N PHE A 42 -5.36 13.02 2.48
CA PHE A 42 -6.04 13.04 1.19
C PHE A 42 -7.49 12.55 1.30
N VAL A 43 -7.75 11.58 2.17
CA VAL A 43 -9.11 11.10 2.45
C VAL A 43 -9.89 12.16 3.22
N GLU A 44 -9.27 12.87 4.16
CA GLU A 44 -9.92 13.95 4.89
C GLU A 44 -10.36 15.10 3.96
N ILE A 45 -9.55 15.42 2.95
CA ILE A 45 -9.84 16.50 1.99
C ILE A 45 -10.87 16.06 0.93
N MET A 46 -10.72 14.85 0.40
CA MET A 46 -11.45 14.37 -0.79
C MET A 46 -12.54 13.33 -0.52
N GLY A 47 -12.73 12.93 0.74
CA GLY A 47 -13.66 11.89 1.14
C GLY A 47 -15.08 12.11 0.62
N GLY A 48 -15.65 11.09 -0.04
CA GLY A 48 -17.01 11.14 -0.61
C GLY A 48 -17.16 12.02 -1.86
N LYS A 49 -16.08 12.66 -2.34
CA LYS A 49 -16.10 13.52 -3.55
C LYS A 49 -15.56 12.80 -4.79
N VAL A 50 -15.01 11.61 -4.63
CA VAL A 50 -14.32 10.86 -5.68
C VAL A 50 -14.86 9.44 -5.75
N LYS A 51 -14.73 8.80 -6.92
CA LYS A 51 -15.16 7.41 -7.16
C LYS A 51 -13.98 6.47 -7.44
N THR A 52 -12.77 6.99 -7.36
CA THR A 52 -11.54 6.25 -7.67
C THR A 52 -10.50 6.50 -6.59
N PRO A 53 -9.53 5.60 -6.40
CA PRO A 53 -8.40 5.83 -5.50
C PRO A 53 -7.65 7.13 -5.80
N ILE A 54 -7.24 7.86 -4.75
CA ILE A 54 -6.64 9.20 -4.85
C ILE A 54 -5.35 9.40 -4.06
N CYS A 55 -4.89 8.43 -3.27
CA CYS A 55 -3.66 8.53 -2.49
C CYS A 55 -2.42 8.25 -3.35
N SER A 56 -2.38 8.80 -4.57
CA SER A 56 -1.31 8.62 -5.57
C SER A 56 0.06 9.06 -5.04
N MET A 57 0.10 10.09 -4.20
CA MET A 57 1.35 10.53 -3.58
C MET A 57 1.94 9.46 -2.65
N ILE A 58 1.10 8.84 -1.81
CA ILE A 58 1.50 7.73 -0.92
C ILE A 58 1.96 6.54 -1.76
N ALA A 59 1.18 6.14 -2.77
CA ALA A 59 1.55 5.04 -3.67
C ALA A 59 2.90 5.29 -4.37
N GLY A 60 3.13 6.52 -4.84
CA GLY A 60 4.37 6.95 -5.49
C GLY A 60 5.58 6.90 -4.54
N TYR A 61 5.41 7.42 -3.32
CA TYR A 61 6.46 7.37 -2.29
C TYR A 61 6.83 5.91 -1.96
N LEU A 62 5.83 5.08 -1.66
CA LEU A 62 6.03 3.65 -1.35
C LEU A 62 6.75 2.92 -2.50
N ASN A 63 6.33 3.16 -3.76
CA ASN A 63 6.98 2.60 -4.94
C ASN A 63 8.47 2.96 -5.03
N GLY A 64 8.80 4.24 -4.85
CA GLY A 64 10.20 4.68 -4.88
C GLY A 64 11.00 4.07 -3.74
N TRP A 65 10.43 4.10 -2.54
CA TRP A 65 11.13 3.64 -1.35
C TRP A 65 11.39 2.13 -1.38
N TYR A 66 10.41 1.29 -1.71
CA TYR A 66 10.63 -0.16 -1.80
C TYR A 66 11.67 -0.55 -2.85
N LYS A 67 11.73 0.15 -3.98
CA LYS A 67 12.77 -0.09 -4.99
C LYS A 67 14.18 0.13 -4.43
N VAL A 68 14.36 1.21 -3.65
CA VAL A 68 15.63 1.53 -3.00
C VAL A 68 15.92 0.53 -1.88
N ALA A 69 14.98 0.32 -0.97
CA ALA A 69 15.14 -0.55 0.20
C ALA A 69 15.43 -2.01 -0.17
N THR A 70 14.86 -2.52 -1.28
CA THR A 70 15.01 -3.92 -1.67
C THR A 70 15.99 -4.13 -2.83
N GLY A 71 16.53 -3.07 -3.42
CA GLY A 71 17.36 -3.14 -4.63
C GLY A 71 16.63 -3.66 -5.89
N ARG A 72 15.30 -3.78 -5.88
CA ARG A 72 14.50 -4.38 -6.97
C ARG A 72 13.86 -3.28 -7.81
N ARG A 73 14.28 -3.12 -9.06
CA ARG A 73 13.76 -2.06 -9.94
C ARG A 73 12.38 -2.34 -10.54
N ASN A 74 12.00 -3.61 -10.66
CA ASN A 74 10.78 -4.06 -11.34
C ASN A 74 9.54 -4.16 -10.42
N LEU A 75 9.56 -3.45 -9.30
CA LEU A 75 8.41 -3.31 -8.41
C LEU A 75 7.50 -2.17 -8.87
N VAL A 76 6.21 -2.31 -8.58
CA VAL A 76 5.22 -1.24 -8.71
C VAL A 76 4.30 -1.28 -7.50
N THR A 77 3.91 -0.12 -7.00
CA THR A 77 2.91 0.03 -5.94
C THR A 77 1.62 0.59 -6.53
N ARG A 78 0.47 0.01 -6.18
CA ARG A 78 -0.85 0.51 -6.55
C ARG A 78 -1.75 0.62 -5.32
N GLU A 79 -2.55 1.69 -5.26
CA GLU A 79 -3.71 1.72 -4.37
C GLU A 79 -4.84 0.88 -4.98
N ILE A 80 -5.35 -0.09 -4.21
CA ILE A 80 -6.39 -1.04 -4.64
C ILE A 80 -7.73 -0.84 -3.92
N MET A 81 -7.71 -0.14 -2.79
CA MET A 81 -8.88 0.29 -2.03
C MET A 81 -8.60 1.70 -1.53
N CYS A 82 -9.62 2.55 -1.50
CA CYS A 82 -9.49 3.91 -1.02
C CYS A 82 -10.73 4.35 -0.27
N LYS A 83 -10.55 4.76 0.98
CA LYS A 83 -11.64 5.28 1.80
C LYS A 83 -12.30 6.52 1.20
N ALA A 84 -11.55 7.33 0.44
CA ALA A 84 -12.14 8.48 -0.24
C ALA A 84 -13.12 8.08 -1.36
N ALA A 85 -12.94 6.89 -1.94
CA ALA A 85 -13.76 6.32 -3.01
C ALA A 85 -14.93 5.46 -2.49
N GLY A 86 -15.07 5.32 -1.16
CA GLY A 86 -16.15 4.56 -0.53
C GLY A 86 -15.75 3.20 0.06
N ASP A 87 -14.47 2.81 0.00
CA ASP A 87 -13.98 1.61 0.69
C ASP A 87 -13.81 1.85 2.21
N ASP A 88 -13.65 0.78 3.00
CA ASP A 88 -13.45 0.91 4.45
C ASP A 88 -12.08 1.50 4.83
N VAL A 89 -11.07 1.23 4.00
CA VAL A 89 -9.66 1.57 4.23
C VAL A 89 -8.97 1.98 2.95
N CYS A 90 -7.81 2.64 3.09
CA CYS A 90 -6.88 2.82 1.98
C CYS A 90 -5.85 1.69 1.99
N ARG A 91 -5.76 0.93 0.88
CA ARG A 91 -4.86 -0.22 0.79
C ARG A 91 -3.98 -0.17 -0.44
N PHE A 92 -2.72 -0.50 -0.23
CA PHE A 92 -1.66 -0.47 -1.22
C PHE A 92 -1.06 -1.86 -1.37
N ILE A 93 -0.78 -2.20 -2.61
CA ILE A 93 -0.07 -3.43 -2.97
C ILE A 93 1.21 -3.08 -3.70
N THR A 94 2.33 -3.62 -3.23
CA THR A 94 3.60 -3.56 -3.94
C THR A 94 3.96 -4.96 -4.42
N GLY A 95 4.24 -5.09 -5.71
CA GLY A 95 4.63 -6.37 -6.29
C GLY A 95 5.37 -6.20 -7.61
N LYS A 96 5.80 -7.31 -8.20
CA LYS A 96 6.43 -7.31 -9.53
C LYS A 96 5.44 -6.76 -10.57
N ILE A 97 5.92 -5.87 -11.44
CA ILE A 97 5.09 -5.26 -12.49
C ILE A 97 4.35 -6.30 -13.35
N LYS A 98 5.01 -7.41 -13.71
CA LYS A 98 4.43 -8.49 -14.52
C LYS A 98 3.27 -9.23 -13.83
N LYS A 99 3.22 -9.22 -12.50
CA LYS A 99 2.17 -9.88 -11.69
C LYS A 99 1.07 -8.91 -11.24
N MET A 100 1.23 -7.60 -11.49
CA MET A 100 0.35 -6.59 -10.91
C MET A 100 -1.11 -6.73 -11.39
N SER A 101 -1.34 -7.10 -12.65
CA SER A 101 -2.69 -7.33 -13.18
C SER A 101 -3.44 -8.49 -12.51
N GLU A 102 -2.71 -9.50 -12.05
CA GLU A 102 -3.26 -10.65 -11.31
C GLU A 102 -3.49 -10.26 -9.85
N LEU A 103 -2.49 -9.59 -9.25
CA LEU A 103 -2.53 -9.19 -7.85
C LEU A 103 -3.68 -8.23 -7.53
N VAL A 104 -4.03 -7.27 -8.40
CA VAL A 104 -5.16 -6.35 -8.16
C VAL A 104 -6.53 -7.03 -8.21
N LYS A 105 -6.62 -8.25 -8.76
CA LYS A 105 -7.85 -9.05 -8.83
C LYS A 105 -8.02 -9.99 -7.62
N ARG A 106 -7.01 -10.09 -6.75
CA ARG A 106 -7.04 -10.95 -5.58
C ARG A 106 -7.91 -10.35 -4.48
N GLU A 107 -9.04 -10.99 -4.23
CA GLU A 107 -10.02 -10.51 -3.25
C GLU A 107 -9.57 -10.71 -1.81
N ASP A 108 -8.71 -11.70 -1.56
CA ASP A 108 -8.07 -11.95 -0.26
C ASP A 108 -7.14 -10.80 0.16
N LEU A 109 -6.66 -9.99 -0.78
CA LEU A 109 -5.86 -8.80 -0.49
C LEU A 109 -6.74 -7.58 -0.18
N LYS A 110 -8.01 -7.59 -0.58
CA LYS A 110 -8.99 -6.53 -0.27
C LYS A 110 -9.73 -6.80 1.04
N ASN A 111 -9.90 -8.07 1.39
CA ASN A 111 -10.45 -8.49 2.67
C ASN A 111 -9.58 -9.61 3.23
N PRO A 112 -8.37 -9.30 3.74
CA PRO A 112 -7.60 -10.31 4.44
C PRO A 112 -8.46 -10.75 5.61
N ALA A 113 -8.85 -12.02 5.63
CA ALA A 113 -9.56 -12.57 6.76
C ALA A 113 -8.78 -12.18 8.02
N MET A 114 -9.42 -11.53 8.98
CA MET A 114 -8.85 -11.34 10.32
C MET A 114 -8.70 -12.74 10.92
N ASN A 115 -7.65 -13.45 10.56
CA ASN A 115 -7.27 -14.70 11.16
C ASN A 115 -5.75 -14.84 11.06
N THR A 116 -5.15 -14.63 12.23
CA THR A 116 -3.99 -15.36 12.78
C THR A 116 -2.61 -14.71 12.65
N LEU A 117 -2.23 -14.11 13.80
CA LEU A 117 -0.90 -13.86 14.40
C LEU A 117 -0.10 -12.63 13.94
#